data_AF-A0A554LW08-F1
#
_entry.id   AF-A0A554LW08-F1
#
_cell.length_a   1.000
_cell.length_b   1.000
_cell.length_c   1.000
_cell.angle_alpha   90.00
_cell.angle_beta   90.00
_cell.angle_gamma   90.00
#
_symmetry.space_group_name_H-M   'P 1'
#
loop_
_entity.id
_entity.type
_entity.pdbx_description
1 polymer ?
#
loop_
_entity_poly.entity_id
_entity_poly.type
_entity_poly.pdbx_seq_one_letter_code
_entity_poly.pdbx_strand_id
1 'polypeptide(L)'
;MSTLPIALILFLAGMLTILLPCILPLLPIVLGVSIAGRNRWRPLLTVLGMVVSFVGFTFLLTLVLSQFVAFADILRIATYYILLLFGVGFLTSNRTLQLLGAVLGGFFFNRYGWIAVTAAQTIGAITMELGSKVAVKIQQFGGEIQQGTGAKLGRENPLSAFIIGLTLGLVWVPCAGPALGFAFALVRDEPGPRAAFLLMMYGLGTALPLLLVGYGGQAAVQRVRSFNRYSGRIKQIAGGILILTALGLQYGWLMRVQTYLVQNTAYGTLGTEIEERLFDGDAKDEKDSKDSKEMISSSSFGNPSTPSILPNLGTAPKFAGLGPWHNGNPLTMEELHGKVVLIDFWTYSCINCIRTLPYIQGYWETFKDTGKFVLIGVHTPEFVFEKDQKNVADAIKRHGLTYPVAQDNDFGTWNAFRNRYWPAKYLIDAEGNIRYTHFGEGAYEETEEAIRSLLGEIGVIVNPTSSAAGGLRGAGETGERYGGQTPEIYLGSRSWAAFGNGGMFPTSKEVMYSAPEEMELHTYYLDGTWQLVDEEQQVLRSDDGEIRMKFLGGEINLVMGVEGMAKAGAEDRDLPLPVVEVFVDGVVFKDFTVDRYDLFELWKGEYGEHKITLKINGKGVEGYAFTFGQ
;
A
#
# COMPACT_ATOMS: atom_id res chain seq x y z
N MET A 1 9.44 4.79 -7.66
CA MET A 1 10.36 4.64 -6.52
C MET A 1 11.79 4.41 -7.02
N SER A 2 12.84 4.86 -6.31
CA SER A 2 14.14 4.22 -6.50
C SER A 2 13.99 2.77 -6.02
N THR A 3 14.49 1.80 -6.75
CA THR A 3 14.35 0.38 -6.41
C THR A 3 15.07 0.02 -5.11
N LEU A 4 15.96 0.89 -4.63
CA LEU A 4 16.84 0.69 -3.48
C LEU A 4 16.13 0.67 -2.11
N PRO A 5 15.30 1.67 -1.73
CA PRO A 5 14.58 1.68 -0.44
C PRO A 5 13.60 0.51 -0.31
N ILE A 6 12.83 0.19 -1.36
CA ILE A 6 11.94 -0.98 -1.35
C ILE A 6 12.76 -2.27 -1.22
N ALA A 7 13.86 -2.38 -1.97
CA ALA A 7 14.75 -3.53 -1.86
C ALA A 7 15.30 -3.69 -0.43
N LEU A 8 15.64 -2.59 0.25
CA LEU A 8 16.11 -2.61 1.63
C LEU A 8 15.01 -3.06 2.61
N ILE A 9 13.79 -2.51 2.47
CA ILE A 9 12.63 -2.91 3.28
C ILE A 9 12.34 -4.41 3.09
N LEU A 10 12.34 -4.88 1.84
CA LEU A 10 12.14 -6.29 1.50
C LEU A 10 13.26 -7.18 2.02
N PHE A 11 14.51 -6.71 1.96
CA PHE A 11 15.65 -7.42 2.53
C PHE A 11 15.52 -7.57 4.06
N LEU A 12 15.16 -6.50 4.78
CA LEU A 12 14.93 -6.53 6.22
C LEU A 12 13.72 -7.41 6.59
N ALA A 13 12.63 -7.33 5.83
CA ALA A 13 11.48 -8.21 6.00
C ALA A 13 11.86 -9.68 5.78
N GLY A 14 12.69 -9.97 4.79
CA GLY A 14 13.28 -11.28 4.55
C GLY A 14 14.11 -11.78 5.75
N MET A 15 14.95 -10.92 6.34
CA MET A 15 15.70 -11.29 7.56
C MET A 15 14.78 -11.62 8.73
N LEU A 16 13.72 -10.83 8.93
CA LEU A 16 12.76 -11.04 10.01
C LEU A 16 11.92 -12.31 9.83
N THR A 17 11.79 -12.79 8.59
CA THR A 17 11.02 -14.00 8.25
C THR A 17 11.55 -15.23 8.99
N ILE A 18 12.84 -15.30 9.38
CA ILE A 18 13.36 -16.43 10.17
C ILE A 18 12.72 -16.56 11.56
N LEU A 19 12.20 -15.46 12.12
CA LEU A 19 11.51 -15.43 13.41
C LEU A 19 10.08 -15.98 13.32
N LEU A 20 9.58 -16.25 12.11
CA LEU A 20 8.25 -16.81 11.95
C LEU A 20 8.16 -18.17 12.64
N PRO A 21 7.07 -18.41 13.40
CA PRO A 21 6.88 -19.63 14.19
C PRO A 21 6.91 -20.92 13.35
N CYS A 22 6.71 -20.80 12.03
CA CYS A 22 6.71 -21.90 11.09
C CYS A 22 8.11 -22.36 10.65
N ILE A 23 9.14 -21.52 10.82
CA ILE A 23 10.50 -21.75 10.29
C ILE A 23 11.43 -22.32 11.35
N LEU A 24 11.26 -21.86 12.60
CA LEU A 24 11.99 -22.33 13.77
C LEU A 24 12.04 -23.87 13.90
N PRO A 25 10.95 -24.63 13.62
CA PRO A 25 10.93 -26.10 13.69
C PRO A 25 11.80 -26.81 12.64
N LEU A 26 12.04 -26.18 11.49
CA LEU A 26 12.78 -26.76 10.36
C LEU A 26 14.29 -26.48 10.45
N LEU A 27 14.66 -25.49 11.24
CA LEU A 27 16.02 -25.02 11.46
C LEU A 27 16.99 -26.15 11.87
N PRO A 28 16.63 -27.13 12.73
CA PRO A 28 17.48 -28.28 13.04
C PRO A 28 17.75 -29.22 11.85
N ILE A 29 16.79 -29.37 10.93
CA ILE A 29 16.95 -30.20 9.72
C ILE A 29 17.92 -29.52 8.75
N VAL A 30 17.75 -28.21 8.55
CA VAL A 30 18.64 -27.40 7.70
C VAL A 30 20.07 -27.39 8.24
N LEU A 31 20.23 -27.31 9.56
CA LEU A 31 21.50 -27.46 10.25
C LEU A 31 22.13 -28.85 10.00
N GLY A 32 21.35 -29.92 10.14
CA GLY A 32 21.82 -31.29 9.92
C GLY A 32 22.35 -31.53 8.50
N VAL A 33 21.68 -30.96 7.49
CA VAL A 33 22.08 -31.04 6.08
C VAL A 33 23.33 -30.19 5.80
N SER A 34 23.41 -29.00 6.37
CA SER A 34 24.54 -28.08 6.19
C SER A 34 25.83 -28.58 6.84
N ILE A 35 25.74 -29.40 7.89
CA ILE A 35 26.88 -29.93 8.65
C ILE A 35 27.48 -31.18 7.98
N ALA A 36 26.77 -31.86 7.07
CA ALA A 36 27.19 -33.14 6.49
C ALA A 36 28.34 -33.06 5.46
N GLY A 37 29.02 -31.91 5.29
CA GLY A 37 30.15 -31.75 4.36
C GLY A 37 31.28 -30.88 4.91
N ARG A 38 32.53 -31.27 4.64
CA ARG A 38 33.77 -30.56 5.05
C ARG A 38 34.04 -29.25 4.30
N ASN A 39 33.28 -28.95 3.25
CA ASN A 39 33.60 -27.90 2.29
C ASN A 39 32.90 -26.58 2.64
N ARG A 40 33.66 -25.47 2.72
CA ARG A 40 33.18 -24.15 3.21
C ARG A 40 32.08 -23.55 2.33
N TRP A 41 32.06 -23.84 1.03
CA TRP A 41 31.10 -23.26 0.07
C TRP A 41 29.71 -23.91 0.07
N ARG A 42 29.54 -25.04 0.75
CA ARG A 42 28.26 -25.79 0.72
C ARG A 42 27.06 -25.02 1.26
N PRO A 43 27.11 -24.40 2.46
CA PRO A 43 26.00 -23.62 2.97
C PRO A 43 25.54 -22.52 2.01
N LEU A 44 26.49 -21.86 1.34
CA LEU A 44 26.21 -20.80 0.36
C LEU A 44 25.46 -21.34 -0.86
N LEU A 45 25.84 -22.50 -1.38
CA LEU A 45 25.17 -23.13 -2.53
C LEU A 45 23.78 -23.67 -2.19
N THR A 46 23.58 -24.18 -0.97
CA THR A 46 22.25 -24.58 -0.48
C THR A 46 21.33 -23.37 -0.39
N VAL A 47 21.83 -22.27 0.16
CA VAL A 47 21.08 -21.01 0.27
C VAL A 47 20.77 -20.43 -1.11
N LEU A 48 21.73 -20.46 -2.05
CA LEU A 48 21.50 -20.02 -3.44
C LEU A 48 20.39 -20.82 -4.12
N GLY A 49 20.38 -22.15 -3.96
CA GLY A 49 19.31 -23.00 -4.50
C GLY A 49 17.95 -22.67 -3.88
N MET A 50 17.92 -22.39 -2.58
CA MET A 50 16.69 -22.00 -1.89
C MET A 50 16.14 -20.66 -2.42
N VAL A 51 17.01 -19.64 -2.59
CA VAL A 51 16.61 -18.34 -3.14
C VAL A 51 16.07 -18.47 -4.55
N VAL A 52 16.74 -19.23 -5.43
CA VAL A 52 16.31 -19.43 -6.81
C VAL A 52 14.93 -20.10 -6.88
N SER A 53 14.71 -21.16 -6.09
CA SER A 53 13.42 -21.82 -6.06
C SER A 53 12.33 -20.93 -5.48
N PHE A 54 12.66 -20.15 -4.45
CA PHE A 54 11.71 -19.28 -3.78
C PHE A 54 11.23 -18.18 -4.73
N VAL A 55 12.16 -17.43 -5.34
CA VAL A 55 11.86 -16.36 -6.30
C VAL A 55 11.10 -16.89 -7.51
N GLY A 56 11.53 -18.03 -8.08
CA GLY A 56 10.87 -18.61 -9.25
C GLY A 56 9.43 -19.04 -8.95
N PHE A 57 9.21 -19.70 -7.81
CA PHE A 57 7.88 -20.16 -7.44
C PHE A 57 6.96 -19.01 -7.02
N THR A 58 7.45 -18.03 -6.27
CA THR A 58 6.64 -16.86 -5.88
C THR A 58 6.24 -16.04 -7.09
N PHE A 59 7.16 -15.83 -8.04
CA PHE A 59 6.85 -15.15 -9.29
C PHE A 59 5.78 -15.90 -10.11
N LEU A 60 5.91 -17.23 -10.24
CA LEU A 60 4.91 -18.06 -10.90
C LEU A 60 3.55 -18.00 -10.19
N LEU A 61 3.54 -18.03 -8.86
CA LEU A 61 2.33 -17.92 -8.04
C LEU A 61 1.63 -16.58 -8.28
N THR A 62 2.37 -15.46 -8.35
CA THR A 62 1.79 -14.13 -8.64
C THR A 62 1.09 -14.10 -9.98
N LEU A 63 1.69 -14.70 -11.01
CA LEU A 63 1.10 -14.78 -12.36
C LEU A 63 -0.19 -15.61 -12.39
N VAL A 64 -0.28 -16.66 -11.57
CA VAL A 64 -1.46 -17.52 -11.52
C VAL A 64 -2.57 -16.89 -10.65
N LEU A 65 -2.21 -16.28 -9.53
CA LEU A 65 -3.18 -15.66 -8.62
C LEU A 65 -3.86 -14.43 -9.21
N SER A 66 -3.18 -13.67 -10.09
CA SER A 66 -3.78 -12.53 -10.78
C SER A 66 -4.93 -12.93 -11.72
N GLN A 67 -5.02 -14.20 -12.13
CA GLN A 67 -6.08 -14.71 -13.00
C GLN A 67 -7.24 -15.36 -12.24
N PHE A 68 -7.09 -15.69 -10.94
CA PHE A 68 -8.06 -16.50 -10.18
C PHE A 68 -8.24 -16.00 -8.73
N VAL A 69 -8.77 -14.78 -8.57
CA VAL A 69 -9.01 -14.13 -7.26
C VAL A 69 -9.94 -14.97 -6.36
N ALA A 70 -10.93 -15.65 -6.93
CA ALA A 70 -11.89 -16.48 -6.18
C ALA A 70 -11.26 -17.72 -5.48
N PHE A 71 -10.04 -18.13 -5.86
CA PHE A 71 -9.37 -19.31 -5.30
C PHE A 71 -8.44 -18.99 -4.13
N ALA A 72 -8.15 -17.71 -3.90
CA ALA A 72 -7.21 -17.25 -2.87
C ALA A 72 -7.65 -17.62 -1.45
N ASP A 73 -8.95 -17.49 -1.15
CA ASP A 73 -9.50 -17.84 0.17
C ASP A 73 -9.44 -19.34 0.47
N ILE A 74 -9.62 -20.17 -0.55
CA ILE A 74 -9.53 -21.63 -0.45
C ILE A 74 -8.07 -22.03 -0.17
N LEU A 75 -7.11 -21.44 -0.89
CA LEU A 75 -5.68 -21.68 -0.66
C LEU A 75 -5.24 -21.26 0.74
N ARG A 76 -5.77 -20.14 1.25
CA ARG A 76 -5.47 -19.64 2.59
C ARG A 76 -5.91 -20.63 3.67
N ILE A 77 -7.16 -21.10 3.60
CA ILE A 77 -7.72 -22.04 4.57
C ILE A 77 -7.08 -23.43 4.43
N ALA A 78 -6.77 -23.86 3.20
CA ALA A 78 -6.00 -25.08 2.97
C ALA A 78 -4.61 -25.01 3.62
N THR A 79 -3.94 -23.85 3.57
CA THR A 79 -2.63 -23.64 4.22
C THR A 79 -2.73 -23.75 5.73
N TYR A 80 -3.76 -23.15 6.35
CA TYR A 80 -3.98 -23.26 7.80
C TYR A 80 -4.26 -24.70 8.23
N TYR A 81 -5.06 -25.43 7.43
CA TYR A 81 -5.37 -26.83 7.66
C TYR A 81 -4.12 -27.72 7.57
N ILE A 82 -3.27 -27.51 6.56
CA ILE A 82 -2.00 -28.22 6.40
C ILE A 82 -1.07 -27.95 7.59
N LEU A 83 -0.93 -26.69 8.02
CA LEU A 83 -0.10 -26.32 9.18
C LEU A 83 -0.57 -27.00 10.47
N LEU A 84 -1.89 -27.08 10.68
CA LEU A 84 -2.47 -27.78 11.82
C LEU A 84 -2.14 -29.28 11.79
N LEU A 85 -2.25 -29.93 10.62
CA LEU A 85 -1.89 -31.35 10.46
C LEU A 85 -0.40 -31.61 10.77
N PHE A 86 0.49 -30.74 10.29
CA PHE A 86 1.93 -30.83 10.60
C PHE A 86 2.23 -30.63 12.08
N GLY A 87 1.58 -29.65 12.71
CA GLY A 87 1.73 -29.39 14.15
C GLY A 87 1.30 -30.57 15.01
N VAL A 88 0.15 -31.18 14.71
CA VAL A 88 -0.35 -32.39 15.40
C VAL A 88 0.59 -33.57 15.19
N GLY A 89 1.14 -33.73 13.98
CA GLY A 89 2.11 -34.78 13.65
C GLY A 89 3.40 -34.71 14.48
N PHE A 90 3.88 -33.50 14.82
CA PHE A 90 5.07 -33.31 15.66
C PHE A 90 4.80 -33.41 17.16
N LEU A 91 3.58 -33.13 17.61
CA LEU A 91 3.21 -33.18 19.03
C LEU A 91 3.13 -34.62 19.55
N THR A 92 2.63 -35.55 18.73
CA THR A 92 2.29 -36.91 19.15
C THR A 92 2.57 -37.92 18.06
N SER A 93 3.23 -39.03 18.43
CA SER A 93 3.40 -40.20 17.57
C SER A 93 2.20 -41.15 17.60
N ASN A 94 1.14 -40.82 18.37
CA ASN A 94 -0.03 -41.66 18.52
C ASN A 94 -1.00 -41.43 17.35
N ARG A 95 -1.26 -42.49 16.58
CA ARG A 95 -2.07 -42.46 15.34
C ARG A 95 -3.51 -42.00 15.59
N THR A 96 -4.07 -42.30 16.76
CA THR A 96 -5.44 -41.92 17.13
C THR A 96 -5.60 -40.41 17.33
N LEU A 97 -4.60 -39.77 17.96
CA LEU A 97 -4.62 -38.32 18.19
C LEU A 97 -4.40 -37.53 16.89
N GLN A 98 -3.60 -38.09 15.97
CA GLN A 98 -3.39 -37.54 14.63
C GLN A 98 -4.69 -37.53 13.82
N LEU A 99 -5.38 -38.67 13.74
CA LEU A 99 -6.67 -38.78 13.03
C LEU A 99 -7.74 -37.86 13.64
N LEU A 100 -7.80 -37.74 14.97
CA LEU A 100 -8.68 -36.79 15.65
C LEU A 100 -8.37 -35.33 15.24
N GLY A 101 -7.10 -34.96 15.16
CA GLY A 101 -6.68 -33.64 14.69
C GLY A 101 -7.12 -33.34 13.25
N ALA A 102 -7.03 -34.33 12.35
CA ALA A 102 -7.48 -34.20 10.96
C ALA A 102 -9.00 -34.01 10.86
N VAL A 103 -9.77 -34.78 11.63
CA VAL A 103 -11.24 -34.70 11.67
C VAL A 103 -11.70 -33.37 12.27
N LEU A 104 -11.07 -32.92 13.36
CA LEU A 104 -11.38 -31.64 14.00
C LEU A 104 -10.99 -30.44 13.13
N GLY A 105 -9.86 -30.49 12.42
CA GLY A 105 -9.46 -29.41 11.53
C GLY A 105 -10.35 -29.28 10.28
N GLY A 106 -11.00 -30.36 9.82
CA GLY A 106 -11.94 -30.29 8.70
C GLY A 106 -13.15 -29.40 8.98
N PHE A 107 -13.46 -29.17 10.27
CA PHE A 107 -14.48 -28.22 10.72
C PHE A 107 -14.12 -26.75 10.40
N PHE A 108 -12.87 -26.44 10.04
CA PHE A 108 -12.48 -25.10 9.56
C PHE A 108 -13.17 -24.71 8.25
N PHE A 109 -13.61 -25.69 7.46
CA PHE A 109 -14.35 -25.47 6.21
C PHE A 109 -15.86 -25.31 6.41
N ASN A 110 -16.36 -25.25 7.66
CA ASN A 110 -17.79 -25.14 7.96
C ASN A 110 -18.44 -23.91 7.31
N ARG A 111 -17.66 -22.84 7.09
CA ARG A 111 -18.10 -21.63 6.38
C ARG A 111 -18.51 -21.88 4.91
N TYR A 112 -18.05 -22.96 4.28
CA TYR A 112 -18.37 -23.33 2.89
C TYR A 112 -19.43 -24.44 2.80
N GLY A 113 -20.07 -24.79 3.92
CA GLY A 113 -21.10 -25.81 3.97
C GLY A 113 -20.56 -27.21 4.25
N TRP A 114 -21.49 -28.13 4.53
CA TRP A 114 -21.20 -29.47 5.04
C TRP A 114 -20.43 -30.36 4.06
N ILE A 115 -20.61 -30.15 2.75
CA ILE A 115 -19.88 -30.89 1.71
C ILE A 115 -18.37 -30.59 1.79
N ALA A 116 -17.99 -29.33 1.98
CA ALA A 116 -16.59 -28.94 2.12
C ALA A 116 -15.96 -29.50 3.42
N VAL A 117 -16.74 -29.55 4.50
CA VAL A 117 -16.30 -30.16 5.78
C VAL A 117 -16.05 -31.66 5.60
N THR A 118 -16.99 -32.38 5.01
CA THR A 118 -16.84 -33.83 4.80
C THR A 118 -15.71 -34.15 3.83
N ALA A 119 -15.52 -33.35 2.78
CA ALA A 119 -14.39 -33.44 1.88
C ALA A 119 -13.05 -33.18 2.61
N ALA A 120 -12.97 -32.13 3.43
CA ALA A 120 -11.76 -31.82 4.19
C ALA A 120 -11.42 -32.90 5.23
N GLN A 121 -12.42 -33.43 5.93
CA GLN A 121 -12.24 -34.52 6.90
C GLN A 121 -11.77 -35.81 6.24
N THR A 122 -12.37 -36.18 5.11
CA THR A 122 -11.98 -37.39 4.35
C THR A 122 -10.59 -37.22 3.74
N ILE A 123 -10.32 -36.09 3.09
CA ILE A 123 -9.00 -35.77 2.55
C ILE A 123 -7.96 -35.76 3.67
N GLY A 124 -8.21 -35.10 4.80
CA GLY A 124 -7.26 -35.03 5.91
C GLY A 124 -6.96 -36.37 6.57
N ALA A 125 -7.98 -37.21 6.77
CA ALA A 125 -7.80 -38.57 7.28
C ALA A 125 -6.98 -39.42 6.31
N ILE A 126 -7.30 -39.36 5.00
CA ILE A 126 -6.52 -40.01 3.94
C ILE A 126 -5.09 -39.47 3.92
N THR A 127 -4.90 -38.16 4.05
CA THR A 127 -3.60 -37.49 4.02
C THR A 127 -2.76 -37.88 5.23
N MET A 128 -3.33 -38.11 6.41
CA MET A 128 -2.58 -38.61 7.57
C MET A 128 -2.27 -40.11 7.47
N GLU A 129 -3.20 -40.91 6.97
CA GLU A 129 -3.00 -42.34 6.79
C GLU A 129 -1.96 -42.66 5.70
N LEU A 130 -2.05 -41.95 4.59
CA LEU A 130 -1.11 -42.02 3.48
C LEU A 130 0.16 -41.22 3.78
N GLY A 131 0.08 -40.15 4.56
CA GLY A 131 1.19 -39.25 4.90
C GLY A 131 2.29 -39.92 5.70
N SER A 132 1.99 -40.88 6.58
CA SER A 132 3.04 -41.67 7.23
C SER A 132 3.84 -42.53 6.24
N LYS A 133 3.17 -43.07 5.20
CA LYS A 133 3.80 -43.87 4.14
C LYS A 133 4.50 -42.99 3.10
N VAL A 134 3.90 -41.86 2.74
CA VAL A 134 4.39 -40.89 1.76
C VAL A 134 5.52 -40.05 2.34
N ALA A 135 5.46 -39.59 3.60
CA ALA A 135 6.57 -38.88 4.24
C ALA A 135 7.77 -39.79 4.41
N VAL A 136 7.59 -41.06 4.79
CA VAL A 136 8.67 -42.05 4.82
C VAL A 136 9.21 -42.32 3.41
N LYS A 137 8.34 -42.43 2.40
CA LYS A 137 8.73 -42.67 1.00
C LYS A 137 9.33 -41.45 0.31
N ILE A 138 8.95 -40.22 0.67
CA ILE A 138 9.54 -38.95 0.23
C ILE A 138 10.84 -38.70 0.99
N GLN A 139 10.95 -39.07 2.26
CA GLN A 139 12.22 -39.05 3.00
C GLN A 139 13.18 -40.12 2.48
N GLN A 140 12.68 -41.29 2.08
CA GLN A 140 13.47 -42.34 1.42
C GLN A 140 13.82 -41.96 -0.01
N PHE A 141 12.92 -41.40 -0.81
CA PHE A 141 13.16 -40.93 -2.17
C PHE A 141 14.08 -39.70 -2.18
N GLY A 142 13.87 -38.76 -1.26
CA GLY A 142 14.77 -37.64 -1.00
C GLY A 142 16.13 -38.13 -0.50
N GLY A 143 16.16 -39.18 0.34
CA GLY A 143 17.37 -39.87 0.79
C GLY A 143 18.07 -40.65 -0.32
N GLU A 144 17.35 -41.26 -1.25
CA GLU A 144 17.83 -42.01 -2.42
C GLU A 144 18.30 -41.08 -3.53
N ILE A 145 17.64 -39.94 -3.73
CA ILE A 145 18.12 -38.85 -4.58
C ILE A 145 19.32 -38.17 -3.92
N GLN A 146 19.33 -37.93 -2.60
CA GLN A 146 20.48 -37.35 -1.89
C GLN A 146 21.69 -38.29 -1.85
N GLN A 147 21.48 -39.59 -1.62
CA GLN A 147 22.52 -40.61 -1.64
C GLN A 147 22.93 -40.96 -3.08
N GLY A 148 22.01 -41.02 -4.02
CA GLY A 148 22.24 -41.29 -5.45
C GLY A 148 22.93 -40.13 -6.16
N THR A 149 22.59 -38.87 -5.82
CA THR A 149 23.32 -37.67 -6.26
C THR A 149 24.69 -37.60 -5.57
N GLY A 150 24.78 -37.97 -4.29
CA GLY A 150 26.06 -38.10 -3.58
C GLY A 150 26.96 -39.22 -4.13
N ALA A 151 26.38 -40.31 -4.67
CA ALA A 151 27.09 -41.44 -5.26
C ALA A 151 27.47 -41.22 -6.74
N LYS A 152 26.66 -40.49 -7.52
CA LYS A 152 26.95 -40.15 -8.92
C LYS A 152 27.76 -38.87 -9.12
N LEU A 153 27.52 -37.82 -8.33
CA LEU A 153 28.27 -36.56 -8.42
C LEU A 153 29.39 -36.44 -7.38
N GLY A 154 29.42 -37.28 -6.34
CA GLY A 154 30.39 -37.21 -5.26
C GLY A 154 29.90 -36.36 -4.09
N ARG A 155 30.07 -36.88 -2.87
CA ARG A 155 29.61 -36.27 -1.60
C ARG A 155 30.34 -34.97 -1.24
N GLU A 156 31.27 -34.50 -2.06
CA GLU A 156 31.98 -33.23 -1.92
C GLU A 156 31.59 -32.21 -3.02
N ASN A 157 30.80 -32.64 -4.00
CA ASN A 157 30.50 -31.84 -5.18
C ASN A 157 29.51 -30.69 -4.82
N PRO A 158 29.83 -29.44 -5.17
CA PRO A 158 29.02 -28.26 -4.87
C PRO A 158 27.56 -28.37 -5.37
N LEU A 159 27.34 -29.06 -6.50
CA LEU A 159 26.03 -29.12 -7.16
C LEU A 159 24.98 -29.89 -6.35
N SER A 160 25.40 -30.83 -5.49
CA SER A 160 24.47 -31.56 -4.62
C SER A 160 23.83 -30.65 -3.56
N ALA A 161 24.58 -29.66 -3.07
CA ALA A 161 24.08 -28.71 -2.08
C ALA A 161 23.03 -27.76 -2.68
N PHE A 162 23.24 -27.34 -3.93
CA PHE A 162 22.31 -26.51 -4.68
C PHE A 162 20.95 -27.19 -4.91
N ILE A 163 20.95 -28.47 -5.32
CA ILE A 163 19.72 -29.24 -5.53
C ILE A 163 18.93 -29.41 -4.22
N ILE A 164 19.63 -29.66 -3.11
CA ILE A 164 18.98 -29.75 -1.80
C ILE A 164 18.35 -28.40 -1.42
N GLY A 165 19.06 -27.29 -1.70
CA GLY A 165 18.54 -25.93 -1.57
C GLY A 165 17.25 -25.69 -2.34
N LEU A 166 17.22 -26.07 -3.63
CA LEU A 166 16.03 -25.94 -4.49
C LEU A 166 14.81 -26.65 -3.88
N THR A 167 14.99 -27.88 -3.39
CA THR A 167 13.87 -28.64 -2.79
C THR A 167 13.39 -28.06 -1.47
N LEU A 168 14.28 -27.51 -0.65
CA LEU A 168 13.94 -26.87 0.62
C LEU A 168 13.19 -25.55 0.41
N GLY A 169 13.52 -24.80 -0.66
CA GLY A 169 12.84 -23.54 -1.00
C GLY A 169 11.34 -23.71 -1.27
N LEU A 170 10.95 -24.75 -2.02
CA LEU A 170 9.53 -25.05 -2.31
C LEU A 170 8.71 -25.34 -1.05
N VAL A 171 9.30 -26.06 -0.09
CA VAL A 171 8.65 -26.39 1.19
C VAL A 171 8.44 -25.16 2.07
N TRP A 172 9.23 -24.11 1.85
CA TRP A 172 9.23 -22.90 2.66
C TRP A 172 8.11 -21.91 2.30
N VAL A 173 7.60 -21.98 1.07
CA VAL A 173 6.63 -21.00 0.54
C VAL A 173 5.32 -20.93 1.33
N PRO A 174 4.66 -22.05 1.71
CA PRO A 174 3.37 -21.99 2.42
C PRO A 174 3.47 -21.34 3.82
N CYS A 175 4.66 -21.43 4.43
CA CYS A 175 4.93 -20.94 5.78
C CYS A 175 5.29 -19.45 5.83
N ALA A 176 5.66 -18.85 4.70
CA ALA A 176 6.00 -17.44 4.59
C ALA A 176 4.79 -16.55 4.24
N GLY A 177 3.58 -17.13 4.12
CA GLY A 177 2.37 -16.50 3.57
C GLY A 177 2.10 -15.05 4.01
N PRO A 178 2.08 -14.71 5.31
CA PRO A 178 1.82 -13.34 5.75
C PRO A 178 2.92 -12.34 5.33
N ALA A 179 4.19 -12.72 5.47
CA ALA A 179 5.33 -11.89 5.08
C ALA A 179 5.44 -11.77 3.54
N LEU A 180 5.11 -12.86 2.83
CA LEU A 180 4.99 -12.88 1.38
C LEU A 180 3.83 -12.00 0.90
N GLY A 181 2.69 -11.97 1.61
CA GLY A 181 1.57 -11.09 1.29
C GLY A 181 1.96 -9.62 1.31
N PHE A 182 2.75 -9.21 2.31
CA PHE A 182 3.34 -7.87 2.38
C PHE A 182 4.32 -7.61 1.22
N ALA A 183 5.22 -8.57 0.94
CA ALA A 183 6.14 -8.44 -0.18
C ALA A 183 5.41 -8.36 -1.53
N PHE A 184 4.32 -9.12 -1.71
CA PHE A 184 3.49 -9.07 -2.91
C PHE A 184 2.72 -7.77 -3.04
N ALA A 185 2.23 -7.18 -1.94
CA ALA A 185 1.57 -5.88 -1.98
C ALA A 185 2.52 -4.80 -2.52
N LEU A 186 3.79 -4.81 -2.10
CA LEU A 186 4.81 -3.86 -2.57
C LEU A 186 5.28 -4.11 -4.01
N VAL A 187 5.15 -5.33 -4.51
CA VAL A 187 5.66 -5.75 -5.82
C VAL A 187 4.55 -5.77 -6.90
N ARG A 188 3.29 -5.67 -6.48
CA ARG A 188 2.11 -5.83 -7.38
C ARG A 188 2.12 -4.84 -8.54
N ASP A 189 2.53 -3.60 -8.28
CA ASP A 189 2.44 -2.51 -9.26
C ASP A 189 3.74 -2.28 -10.04
N GLU A 190 4.78 -3.09 -9.80
CA GLU A 190 6.09 -2.98 -10.46
C GLU A 190 6.21 -3.89 -11.70
N PRO A 191 6.86 -3.44 -12.79
CA PRO A 191 7.04 -4.24 -14.00
C PRO A 191 7.87 -5.51 -13.74
N GLY A 192 7.57 -6.59 -14.46
CA GLY A 192 8.09 -7.95 -14.23
C GLY A 192 9.59 -8.09 -13.88
N PRO A 193 10.53 -7.41 -14.58
CA PRO A 193 11.95 -7.46 -14.24
C PRO A 193 12.29 -6.83 -12.88
N ARG A 194 11.60 -5.75 -12.51
CA ARG A 194 11.75 -5.09 -11.20
C ARG A 194 11.12 -5.90 -10.10
N ALA A 195 9.96 -6.50 -10.36
CA ALA A 195 9.32 -7.44 -9.45
C ALA A 195 10.24 -8.62 -9.09
N ALA A 196 10.90 -9.21 -10.10
CA ALA A 196 11.87 -10.28 -9.89
C ALA A 196 13.08 -9.82 -9.05
N PHE A 197 13.59 -8.61 -9.29
CA PHE A 197 14.70 -8.03 -8.51
C PHE A 197 14.31 -7.80 -7.03
N LEU A 198 13.13 -7.25 -6.78
CA LEU A 198 12.61 -7.00 -5.43
C LEU A 198 12.38 -8.31 -4.66
N LEU A 199 11.82 -9.33 -5.31
CA LEU A 199 11.67 -10.67 -4.73
C LEU A 199 13.02 -11.34 -4.47
N MET A 200 14.04 -11.08 -5.30
CA MET A 200 15.41 -11.55 -5.07
C MET A 200 16.02 -10.90 -3.83
N MET A 201 15.79 -9.62 -3.59
CA MET A 201 16.25 -8.92 -2.38
C MET A 201 15.58 -9.46 -1.11
N TYR A 202 14.27 -9.73 -1.16
CA TYR A 202 13.58 -10.45 -0.10
C TYR A 202 14.20 -11.84 0.16
N GLY A 203 14.46 -12.61 -0.91
CA GLY A 203 15.12 -13.91 -0.83
C GLY A 203 16.52 -13.84 -0.20
N LEU A 204 17.33 -12.84 -0.59
CA LEU A 204 18.64 -12.58 0.01
C LEU A 204 18.55 -12.21 1.49
N GLY A 205 17.51 -11.48 1.89
CA GLY A 205 17.20 -11.20 3.28
C GLY A 205 16.99 -12.47 4.10
N THR A 206 16.17 -13.41 3.59
CA THR A 206 15.94 -14.71 4.27
C THR A 206 17.18 -15.59 4.31
N ALA A 207 18.02 -15.49 3.28
CA ALA A 207 19.25 -16.24 3.11
C ALA A 207 20.30 -15.90 4.18
N LEU A 208 20.44 -14.62 4.55
CA LEU A 208 21.51 -14.16 5.43
C LEU A 208 21.48 -14.80 6.84
N PRO A 209 20.34 -14.80 7.58
CA PRO A 209 20.24 -15.50 8.86
C PRO A 209 20.47 -17.00 8.76
N LEU A 210 19.99 -17.65 7.70
CA LEU A 210 20.20 -19.10 7.48
C LEU A 210 21.67 -19.43 7.25
N LEU A 211 22.39 -18.55 6.56
CA LEU A 211 23.80 -18.69 6.27
C LEU A 211 24.65 -18.48 7.54
N LEU A 212 24.27 -17.51 8.38
CA LEU A 212 24.85 -17.30 9.72
C LEU A 212 24.66 -18.52 10.63
N VAL A 213 23.44 -19.08 10.67
CA VAL A 213 23.16 -20.27 11.47
C VAL A 213 23.84 -21.51 10.88
N GLY A 214 23.93 -21.63 9.55
CA GLY A 214 24.64 -22.73 8.87
C GLY A 214 26.11 -22.80 9.25
N TYR A 215 26.85 -21.69 9.16
CA TYR A 215 28.26 -21.64 9.59
C TYR A 215 28.41 -21.70 11.11
N GLY A 216 27.54 -21.02 11.87
CA GLY A 216 27.55 -21.06 13.33
C GLY A 216 27.28 -22.45 13.88
N GLY A 217 26.39 -23.22 13.25
CA GLY A 217 26.06 -24.59 13.60
C GLY A 217 27.19 -25.58 13.33
N GLN A 218 27.95 -25.40 12.24
CA GLN A 218 29.16 -26.18 11.98
C GLN A 218 30.21 -26.00 13.09
N ALA A 219 30.37 -24.77 13.62
CA ALA A 219 31.29 -24.47 14.72
C ALA A 219 30.76 -24.91 16.11
N ALA A 220 29.46 -24.75 16.37
CA ALA A 220 28.84 -25.05 17.67
C ALA A 220 28.61 -26.55 17.89
N VAL A 221 28.18 -27.29 16.87
CA VAL A 221 27.86 -28.73 16.97
C VAL A 221 29.12 -29.59 17.09
N GLN A 222 30.26 -29.15 16.53
CA GLN A 222 31.55 -29.81 16.73
C GLN A 222 32.04 -29.70 18.19
N ARG A 223 31.58 -28.68 18.94
CA ARG A 223 32.02 -28.41 20.32
C ARG A 223 31.05 -28.92 21.38
N VAL A 224 29.78 -29.19 21.04
CA VAL A 224 28.75 -29.57 22.02
C VAL A 224 27.94 -30.79 21.58
N ARG A 225 28.36 -32.00 22.01
CA ARG A 225 27.60 -33.27 21.83
C ARG A 225 26.29 -33.33 22.65
N SER A 226 26.04 -32.38 23.54
CA SER A 226 24.86 -32.36 24.43
C SER A 226 23.56 -31.89 23.77
N PHE A 227 23.60 -31.27 22.59
CA PHE A 227 22.39 -30.70 21.96
C PHE A 227 21.39 -31.78 21.49
N ASN A 228 21.87 -33.01 21.26
CA ASN A 228 21.03 -34.11 20.78
C ASN A 228 20.02 -34.64 21.83
N ARG A 229 20.23 -34.32 23.12
CA ARG A 229 19.38 -34.78 24.24
C ARG A 229 18.02 -34.06 24.29
N TYR A 230 17.91 -32.87 23.71
CA TYR A 230 16.68 -32.05 23.72
C TYR A 230 15.88 -32.10 22.41
N SER A 231 16.34 -32.84 21.40
CA SER A 231 15.70 -32.93 20.08
C SER A 231 14.23 -33.35 20.15
N GLY A 232 13.86 -34.24 21.07
CA GLY A 232 12.47 -34.66 21.29
C GLY A 232 11.58 -33.55 21.87
N ARG A 233 12.05 -32.82 22.88
CA ARG A 233 11.30 -31.70 23.49
C ARG A 233 11.19 -30.51 22.54
N ILE A 234 12.24 -30.23 21.76
CA ILE A 234 12.23 -29.17 20.75
C ILE A 234 11.16 -29.44 19.69
N LYS A 235 11.02 -30.70 19.21
CA LYS A 235 9.96 -31.09 18.26
C LYS A 235 8.55 -30.92 18.84
N GLN A 236 8.33 -31.26 20.10
CA GLN A 236 7.03 -31.12 20.76
C GLN A 236 6.64 -29.65 20.97
N ILE A 237 7.58 -28.80 21.41
CA ILE A 237 7.36 -27.35 21.57
C ILE A 237 7.07 -26.71 20.21
N ALA A 238 7.84 -27.08 19.19
CA ALA A 238 7.63 -26.64 17.81
C ALA A 238 6.24 -27.05 17.26
N GLY A 239 5.81 -28.29 17.50
CA GLY A 239 4.48 -28.76 17.12
C GLY A 239 3.35 -27.98 17.80
N GLY A 240 3.50 -27.69 19.10
CA GLY A 240 2.55 -26.86 19.84
C GLY A 240 2.43 -25.43 19.31
N ILE A 241 3.57 -24.79 19.00
CA ILE A 241 3.62 -23.44 18.41
C ILE A 241 2.94 -23.41 17.03
N LEU A 242 3.15 -24.43 16.20
CA LEU A 242 2.50 -24.54 14.88
C LEU A 242 0.97 -24.62 14.98
N ILE A 243 0.45 -25.44 15.92
CA ILE A 243 -1.00 -25.56 16.15
C ILE A 243 -1.58 -24.23 16.64
N LEU A 244 -0.91 -23.57 17.59
CA LEU A 244 -1.34 -22.29 18.14
C LEU A 244 -1.34 -21.21 17.05
N THR A 245 -0.33 -21.19 16.17
CA THR A 245 -0.26 -20.27 15.04
C THR A 245 -1.38 -20.55 14.02
N ALA A 246 -1.62 -21.82 13.66
CA ALA A 246 -2.68 -22.18 12.72
C ALA A 246 -4.07 -21.78 13.25
N LEU A 247 -4.34 -21.99 14.54
CA LEU A 247 -5.56 -21.52 15.20
C LEU A 247 -5.64 -19.99 15.22
N GLY A 248 -4.55 -19.32 15.60
CA GLY A 248 -4.49 -17.86 15.65
C GLY A 248 -4.72 -17.19 14.29
N LEU A 249 -4.26 -17.81 13.20
CA LEU A 249 -4.55 -17.36 11.84
C LEU A 249 -6.00 -17.63 11.42
N GLN A 250 -6.53 -18.81 11.74
CA GLN A 250 -7.92 -19.19 11.41
C GLN A 250 -8.96 -18.27 12.05
N TYR A 251 -8.77 -17.89 13.32
CA TYR A 251 -9.67 -17.00 14.05
C TYR A 251 -9.33 -15.50 13.87
N GLY A 252 -8.34 -15.19 13.03
CA GLY A 252 -7.89 -13.82 12.79
C GLY A 252 -7.29 -13.14 14.02
N TRP A 253 -6.92 -13.89 15.07
CA TRP A 253 -6.31 -13.34 16.28
C TRP A 253 -4.95 -12.70 15.99
N LEU A 254 -4.12 -13.35 15.17
CA LEU A 254 -2.86 -12.76 14.73
C LEU A 254 -3.08 -11.46 13.96
N MET A 255 -4.08 -11.41 13.08
CA MET A 255 -4.43 -10.20 12.34
C MET A 255 -4.95 -9.11 13.28
N ARG A 256 -5.80 -9.42 14.25
CA ARG A 256 -6.27 -8.45 15.26
C ARG A 256 -5.16 -7.93 16.15
N VAL A 257 -4.24 -8.79 16.57
CA VAL A 257 -3.06 -8.36 17.36
C VAL A 257 -2.13 -7.52 16.49
N GLN A 258 -1.95 -7.86 15.22
CA GLN A 258 -1.18 -7.06 14.28
C GLN A 258 -1.85 -5.69 14.04
N THR A 259 -3.17 -5.64 13.84
CA THR A 259 -3.93 -4.40 13.72
C THR A 259 -3.87 -3.58 15.01
N TYR A 260 -4.05 -4.21 16.17
CA TYR A 260 -3.88 -3.56 17.47
C TYR A 260 -2.47 -3.00 17.65
N LEU A 261 -1.42 -3.73 17.28
CA LEU A 261 -0.04 -3.23 17.32
C LEU A 261 0.16 -2.09 16.32
N VAL A 262 -0.41 -2.16 15.12
CA VAL A 262 -0.34 -1.08 14.12
C VAL A 262 -1.07 0.18 14.58
N GLN A 263 -2.15 0.04 15.34
CA GLN A 263 -2.96 1.15 15.88
C GLN A 263 -2.40 1.73 17.19
N ASN A 264 -1.92 0.90 18.12
CA ASN A 264 -1.42 1.31 19.44
C ASN A 264 0.09 1.51 19.52
N THR A 265 0.83 1.07 18.51
CA THR A 265 2.26 1.38 18.38
C THR A 265 2.46 2.14 17.08
N ALA A 266 3.51 2.95 17.02
CA ALA A 266 3.88 3.69 15.82
C ALA A 266 4.20 2.79 14.61
N TYR A 267 3.85 1.49 14.57
CA TYR A 267 4.13 0.60 13.44
C TYR A 267 3.38 0.99 12.15
N GLY A 268 2.17 1.54 12.27
CA GLY A 268 1.42 2.08 11.13
C GLY A 268 2.03 3.35 10.56
N THR A 269 2.54 4.23 11.44
CA THR A 269 3.23 5.47 11.08
C THR A 269 4.72 5.27 10.87
N LEU A 270 5.34 4.18 11.33
CA LEU A 270 6.77 3.86 11.18
C LEU A 270 7.08 3.58 9.73
N GLY A 271 6.15 3.02 8.95
CA GLY A 271 6.35 2.86 7.51
C GLY A 271 6.50 4.22 6.81
N THR A 272 5.58 5.14 7.09
CA THR A 272 5.56 6.50 6.53
C THR A 272 6.62 7.41 7.13
N GLU A 273 6.92 7.31 8.43
CA GLU A 273 7.90 8.11 9.18
C GLU A 273 9.32 7.55 9.04
N ILE A 274 9.50 6.23 8.81
CA ILE A 274 10.76 5.69 8.29
C ILE A 274 10.89 6.07 6.82
N GLU A 275 9.87 6.00 5.96
CA GLU A 275 10.00 6.56 4.61
C GLU A 275 10.44 8.03 4.69
N GLU A 276 9.78 8.86 5.48
CA GLU A 276 10.12 10.27 5.68
C GLU A 276 11.55 10.45 6.22
N ARG A 277 11.98 9.68 7.24
CA ARG A 277 13.35 9.74 7.82
C ARG A 277 14.43 9.02 7.01
N LEU A 278 14.10 8.05 6.17
CA LEU A 278 15.02 7.30 5.32
C LEU A 278 15.25 8.07 4.01
N PHE A 279 14.23 8.79 3.52
CA PHE A 279 14.36 9.75 2.43
C PHE A 279 15.01 11.07 2.87
N ASP A 280 14.90 11.47 4.14
CA ASP A 280 15.80 12.49 4.74
C ASP A 280 17.20 11.93 5.08
N GLY A 281 17.31 10.60 5.23
CA GLY A 281 18.50 9.90 5.73
C GLY A 281 19.55 9.55 4.66
N ASP A 282 19.16 9.45 3.38
CA ASP A 282 20.05 9.12 2.27
C ASP A 282 20.96 10.29 1.82
N ALA A 283 20.91 11.44 2.51
CA ALA A 283 21.86 12.55 2.33
C ALA A 283 23.10 12.47 3.25
N LYS A 284 23.51 11.26 3.71
CA LYS A 284 24.59 11.13 4.70
C LYS A 284 25.84 10.32 4.36
N ASP A 285 25.94 9.65 3.22
CA ASP A 285 27.18 8.93 2.89
C ASP A 285 27.75 9.30 1.51
N GLU A 286 28.31 10.51 1.43
CA GLU A 286 29.47 10.77 0.58
C GLU A 286 30.44 11.74 1.28
N LYS A 287 31.25 11.22 2.19
CA LYS A 287 32.46 11.89 2.71
C LYS A 287 33.63 11.56 1.80
N ASP A 288 34.00 12.48 0.92
CA ASP A 288 35.36 13.05 0.87
C ASP A 288 35.49 14.10 -0.24
N SER A 289 35.23 15.36 0.10
CA SER A 289 36.09 16.49 -0.30
C SER A 289 35.70 17.71 0.53
N LYS A 290 36.65 18.16 1.35
CA LYS A 290 36.55 19.37 2.17
C LYS A 290 36.72 20.59 1.25
N ASP A 291 35.65 21.34 1.00
CA ASP A 291 35.59 22.81 0.97
C ASP A 291 34.29 23.28 0.28
N SER A 292 33.19 23.25 1.03
CA SER A 292 31.98 24.06 0.82
C SER A 292 30.91 23.58 1.81
N LYS A 293 31.02 24.02 3.07
CA LYS A 293 29.97 23.80 4.07
C LYS A 293 29.18 25.09 4.26
N GLU A 294 28.15 25.25 3.46
CA GLU A 294 26.90 25.91 3.84
C GLU A 294 25.74 25.31 3.03
N MET A 295 24.59 25.17 3.71
CA MET A 295 23.29 24.62 3.28
C MET A 295 23.11 23.10 3.23
N ILE A 296 22.21 22.61 4.10
CA ILE A 296 20.91 22.00 3.75
C ILE A 296 20.14 21.87 5.08
N SER A 297 19.20 22.78 5.31
CA SER A 297 18.02 22.54 6.13
C SER A 297 16.80 22.95 5.32
N SER A 298 15.82 22.07 5.30
CA SER A 298 14.42 22.37 4.98
C SER A 298 13.96 23.65 5.69
N SER A 299 13.35 24.56 4.93
CA SER A 299 12.79 25.85 5.38
C SER A 299 13.75 26.77 6.15
N SER A 300 14.63 27.48 5.42
CA SER A 300 15.07 28.82 5.83
C SER A 300 15.70 29.58 4.66
N PHE A 301 14.87 30.17 3.79
CA PHE A 301 15.28 31.41 3.15
C PHE A 301 14.91 32.54 4.10
N GLY A 302 15.90 33.04 4.83
CA GLY A 302 15.74 34.18 5.72
C GLY A 302 15.52 35.46 4.92
N ASN A 303 14.42 36.16 5.23
CA ASN A 303 14.10 37.55 4.88
C ASN A 303 14.00 37.92 3.38
N PRO A 304 13.06 38.81 3.01
CA PRO A 304 12.62 39.03 1.62
C PRO A 304 13.62 39.94 0.89
N SER A 305 14.69 39.36 0.37
CA SER A 305 15.56 40.01 -0.63
C SER A 305 16.38 38.92 -1.33
N THR A 306 15.96 38.56 -2.55
CA THR A 306 16.67 37.77 -3.59
C THR A 306 16.69 36.23 -3.46
N PRO A 307 15.75 35.51 -4.13
CA PRO A 307 16.06 34.19 -4.69
C PRO A 307 16.66 34.40 -6.08
N SER A 308 17.95 34.76 -6.15
CA SER A 308 18.59 35.12 -7.42
C SER A 308 19.01 33.93 -8.29
N ILE A 309 19.03 32.68 -7.79
CA ILE A 309 19.28 31.47 -8.61
C ILE A 309 18.58 30.26 -7.99
N LEU A 310 17.52 29.75 -8.64
CA LEU A 310 16.91 28.46 -8.27
C LEU A 310 17.82 27.28 -8.71
N PRO A 311 17.91 26.17 -7.95
CA PRO A 311 18.73 25.03 -8.36
C PRO A 311 18.17 24.35 -9.62
N ASN A 312 19.03 23.67 -10.40
CA ASN A 312 18.58 22.80 -11.48
C ASN A 312 18.39 21.37 -10.97
N LEU A 313 17.16 20.88 -11.00
CA LEU A 313 16.74 19.56 -10.50
C LEU A 313 16.71 18.49 -11.60
N GLY A 314 17.16 18.84 -12.81
CA GLY A 314 17.21 17.98 -13.98
C GLY A 314 16.20 18.37 -15.05
N THR A 315 16.38 17.81 -16.25
CA THR A 315 15.49 18.04 -17.39
C THR A 315 14.10 17.48 -17.11
N ALA A 316 13.07 18.28 -17.40
CA ALA A 316 11.70 17.86 -17.25
C ALA A 316 11.38 16.71 -18.23
N PRO A 317 10.71 15.64 -17.77
CA PRO A 317 10.35 14.53 -18.63
C PRO A 317 9.28 14.96 -19.64
N LYS A 318 9.21 14.24 -20.77
CA LYS A 318 8.16 14.46 -21.76
C LYS A 318 6.80 14.03 -21.21
N PHE A 319 5.75 14.75 -21.61
CA PHE A 319 4.38 14.30 -21.38
C PHE A 319 4.12 12.95 -22.04
N ALA A 320 3.39 12.08 -21.34
CA ALA A 320 3.06 10.75 -21.81
C ALA A 320 1.57 10.51 -21.60
N GLY A 321 0.81 10.36 -22.70
CA GLY A 321 -0.60 9.99 -22.64
C GLY A 321 -1.57 11.10 -22.21
N LEU A 322 -1.19 12.37 -22.27
CA LEU A 322 -2.08 13.49 -21.92
C LEU A 322 -3.24 13.62 -22.90
N GLY A 323 -4.46 13.51 -22.40
CA GLY A 323 -5.69 13.74 -23.13
C GLY A 323 -6.92 13.11 -22.44
N PRO A 324 -8.13 13.63 -22.71
CA PRO A 324 -8.41 14.82 -23.52
C PRO A 324 -7.95 16.12 -22.84
N TRP A 325 -7.84 17.18 -23.65
CA TRP A 325 -7.46 18.52 -23.21
C TRP A 325 -8.70 19.42 -23.08
N HIS A 326 -8.65 20.29 -22.08
CA HIS A 326 -9.66 21.30 -21.77
C HIS A 326 -8.99 22.68 -21.76
N ASN A 327 -9.76 23.73 -22.08
CA ASN A 327 -9.28 25.12 -22.12
C ASN A 327 -8.06 25.37 -23.03
N GLY A 328 -7.78 24.48 -24.00
CA GLY A 328 -6.64 24.63 -24.90
C GLY A 328 -6.43 23.44 -25.84
N ASN A 329 -5.50 23.62 -26.78
CA ASN A 329 -5.02 22.53 -27.63
C ASN A 329 -3.93 21.72 -26.89
N PRO A 330 -3.68 20.46 -27.28
CA PRO A 330 -2.57 19.69 -26.75
C PRO A 330 -1.23 20.44 -26.87
N LEU A 331 -0.46 20.49 -25.78
CA LEU A 331 0.86 21.11 -25.73
C LEU A 331 1.94 20.04 -25.58
N THR A 332 3.10 20.25 -26.20
CA THR A 332 4.29 19.40 -25.99
C THR A 332 5.41 20.16 -25.29
N MET A 333 6.33 19.41 -24.66
CA MET A 333 7.49 20.02 -23.99
C MET A 333 8.38 20.81 -24.97
N GLU A 334 8.44 20.41 -26.23
CA GLU A 334 9.19 21.12 -27.28
C GLU A 334 8.58 22.49 -27.61
N GLU A 335 7.24 22.60 -27.63
CA GLU A 335 6.53 23.87 -27.90
C GLU A 335 6.62 24.85 -26.72
N LEU A 336 6.91 24.33 -25.53
CA LEU A 336 7.03 25.10 -24.30
C LEU A 336 8.44 25.67 -24.09
N HIS A 337 9.43 25.25 -24.91
CA HIS A 337 10.78 25.78 -24.83
C HIS A 337 10.79 27.31 -25.02
N GLY A 338 11.58 28.01 -24.22
CA GLY A 338 11.64 29.48 -24.20
C GLY A 338 10.57 30.15 -23.32
N LYS A 339 9.80 29.37 -22.54
CA LYS A 339 8.79 29.83 -21.58
C LYS A 339 9.01 29.18 -20.21
N VAL A 340 8.59 29.87 -19.16
CA VAL A 340 8.48 29.32 -17.82
C VAL A 340 7.18 28.52 -17.73
N VAL A 341 7.25 27.27 -17.28
CA VAL A 341 6.09 26.36 -17.21
C VAL A 341 5.82 25.94 -15.78
N LEU A 342 4.60 26.12 -15.31
CA LEU A 342 4.12 25.52 -14.07
C LEU A 342 3.21 24.33 -14.40
N ILE A 343 3.60 23.14 -13.95
CA ILE A 343 2.77 21.94 -13.96
C ILE A 343 2.15 21.78 -12.57
N ASP A 344 0.82 21.69 -12.53
CA ASP A 344 0.05 21.45 -11.31
C ASP A 344 -0.69 20.11 -11.44
N PHE A 345 -0.26 19.10 -10.70
CA PHE A 345 -0.96 17.83 -10.58
C PHE A 345 -2.10 17.97 -9.58
N TRP A 346 -3.32 17.68 -10.03
CA TRP A 346 -4.52 17.81 -9.22
C TRP A 346 -5.55 16.75 -9.59
N THR A 347 -6.54 16.57 -8.72
CA THR A 347 -7.79 15.86 -9.04
C THR A 347 -8.95 16.64 -8.42
N TYR A 348 -10.13 16.58 -9.03
CA TYR A 348 -11.19 17.51 -8.66
C TYR A 348 -11.93 17.14 -7.37
N SER A 349 -11.90 15.89 -6.91
CA SER A 349 -12.52 15.49 -5.63
C SER A 349 -11.58 15.57 -4.42
N CYS A 350 -10.32 15.98 -4.63
CA CYS A 350 -9.35 16.14 -3.54
C CYS A 350 -9.47 17.51 -2.87
N ILE A 351 -9.76 17.53 -1.56
CA ILE A 351 -9.94 18.78 -0.80
C ILE A 351 -8.69 19.67 -0.81
N ASN A 352 -7.50 19.07 -0.67
CA ASN A 352 -6.24 19.81 -0.66
C ASN A 352 -5.99 20.47 -2.03
N CYS A 353 -6.36 19.78 -3.12
CA CYS A 353 -6.35 20.38 -4.45
C CYS A 353 -7.33 21.55 -4.53
N ILE A 354 -8.59 21.36 -4.12
CA ILE A 354 -9.62 22.41 -4.17
C ILE A 354 -9.19 23.68 -3.41
N ARG A 355 -8.59 23.55 -2.22
CA ARG A 355 -8.04 24.68 -1.46
C ARG A 355 -6.90 25.40 -2.18
N THR A 356 -6.13 24.67 -2.98
CA THR A 356 -5.00 25.20 -3.76
C THR A 356 -5.44 25.88 -5.06
N LEU A 357 -6.55 25.44 -5.68
CA LEU A 357 -7.01 25.93 -7.00
C LEU A 357 -7.10 27.46 -7.11
N PRO A 358 -7.62 28.23 -6.11
CA PRO A 358 -7.65 29.69 -6.19
C PRO A 358 -6.27 30.33 -6.36
N TYR A 359 -5.23 29.78 -5.72
CA TYR A 359 -3.85 30.28 -5.86
C TYR A 359 -3.27 29.97 -7.23
N ILE A 360 -3.51 28.76 -7.75
CA ILE A 360 -3.09 28.34 -9.09
C ILE A 360 -3.73 29.22 -10.17
N GLN A 361 -5.04 29.43 -10.07
CA GLN A 361 -5.78 30.33 -10.96
C GLN A 361 -5.26 31.78 -10.81
N GLY A 362 -4.92 32.22 -9.60
CA GLY A 362 -4.26 33.51 -9.35
C GLY A 362 -2.92 33.66 -10.05
N TYR A 363 -2.06 32.64 -10.06
CA TYR A 363 -0.81 32.66 -10.82
C TYR A 363 -1.07 32.79 -12.32
N TRP A 364 -2.04 32.05 -12.83
CA TRP A 364 -2.42 32.14 -14.24
C TRP A 364 -2.86 33.55 -14.62
N GLU A 365 -3.76 34.17 -13.86
CA GLU A 365 -4.22 35.54 -14.13
C GLU A 365 -3.07 36.57 -14.05
N THR A 366 -2.14 36.41 -13.11
CA THR A 366 -1.01 37.33 -12.94
C THR A 366 0.02 37.23 -14.06
N PHE A 367 0.35 36.02 -14.52
CA PHE A 367 1.53 35.80 -15.36
C PHE A 367 1.21 35.47 -16.84
N LYS A 368 -0.02 35.07 -17.18
CA LYS A 368 -0.36 34.64 -18.57
C LYS A 368 -0.09 35.72 -19.63
N ASP A 369 -0.35 36.99 -19.30
CA ASP A 369 -0.23 38.12 -20.24
C ASP A 369 1.23 38.51 -20.53
N THR A 370 2.20 37.90 -19.82
CA THR A 370 3.62 38.04 -20.16
C THR A 370 3.99 37.36 -21.49
N GLY A 371 3.16 36.44 -21.98
CA GLY A 371 3.44 35.60 -23.16
C GLY A 371 4.60 34.61 -22.97
N LYS A 372 5.21 34.59 -21.78
CA LYS A 372 6.39 33.80 -21.42
C LYS A 372 6.13 32.84 -20.26
N PHE A 373 4.92 32.80 -19.74
CA PHE A 373 4.47 31.87 -18.72
C PHE A 373 3.38 30.96 -19.27
N VAL A 374 3.43 29.66 -18.94
CA VAL A 374 2.37 28.70 -19.24
C VAL A 374 2.07 27.89 -17.98
N LEU A 375 0.79 27.73 -17.67
CA LEU A 375 0.32 26.85 -16.60
C LEU A 375 -0.41 25.67 -17.24
N ILE A 376 -0.07 24.46 -16.85
CA ILE A 376 -0.75 23.23 -17.27
C ILE A 376 -1.24 22.50 -16.03
N GLY A 377 -2.56 22.43 -15.86
CA GLY A 377 -3.16 21.57 -14.85
C GLY A 377 -3.20 20.13 -15.36
N VAL A 378 -2.40 19.24 -14.78
CA VAL A 378 -2.43 17.81 -15.12
C VAL A 378 -3.42 17.14 -14.17
N HIS A 379 -4.63 16.92 -14.68
CA HIS A 379 -5.69 16.24 -13.95
C HIS A 379 -5.42 14.72 -13.96
N THR A 380 -4.89 14.20 -12.86
CA THR A 380 -4.64 12.76 -12.69
C THR A 380 -5.70 12.19 -11.76
N PRO A 381 -6.58 11.29 -12.22
CA PRO A 381 -7.72 10.82 -11.45
C PRO A 381 -7.29 9.93 -10.28
N GLU A 382 -7.89 10.14 -9.13
CA GLU A 382 -7.80 9.26 -7.95
C GLU A 382 -8.84 8.13 -8.01
N PHE A 383 -10.03 8.44 -8.54
CA PHE A 383 -11.15 7.51 -8.70
C PHE A 383 -11.57 7.32 -10.16
N VAL A 384 -12.23 6.19 -10.47
CA VAL A 384 -12.66 5.86 -11.85
C VAL A 384 -13.57 6.93 -12.46
N PHE A 385 -14.50 7.50 -11.68
CA PHE A 385 -15.44 8.51 -12.18
C PHE A 385 -14.74 9.83 -12.60
N GLU A 386 -13.52 10.07 -12.12
CA GLU A 386 -12.73 11.26 -12.46
C GLU A 386 -12.03 11.13 -13.82
N LYS A 387 -12.08 9.95 -14.44
CA LYS A 387 -11.65 9.75 -15.84
C LYS A 387 -12.64 10.33 -16.85
N ASP A 388 -13.90 10.48 -16.45
CA ASP A 388 -14.94 10.97 -17.34
C ASP A 388 -14.70 12.43 -17.73
N GLN A 389 -14.65 12.68 -19.04
CA GLN A 389 -14.32 14.00 -19.57
C GLN A 389 -15.34 15.08 -19.16
N LYS A 390 -16.63 14.71 -19.07
CA LYS A 390 -17.68 15.65 -18.72
C LYS A 390 -17.61 16.04 -17.25
N ASN A 391 -17.37 15.07 -16.36
CA ASN A 391 -17.16 15.33 -14.94
C ASN A 391 -16.01 16.32 -14.70
N VAL A 392 -14.88 16.10 -15.38
CA VAL A 392 -13.73 17.02 -15.32
C VAL A 392 -14.08 18.40 -15.87
N ALA A 393 -14.76 18.47 -17.02
CA ALA A 393 -15.19 19.75 -17.60
C ALA A 393 -16.15 20.54 -16.68
N ASP A 394 -17.10 19.85 -16.06
CA ASP A 394 -18.04 20.45 -15.11
C ASP A 394 -17.31 20.95 -13.85
N ALA A 395 -16.30 20.21 -13.36
CA ALA A 395 -15.46 20.63 -12.24
C ALA A 395 -14.59 21.85 -12.60
N ILE A 396 -13.94 21.86 -13.77
CA ILE A 396 -13.19 23.01 -14.30
C ILE A 396 -14.06 24.27 -14.29
N LYS A 397 -15.30 24.15 -14.77
CA LYS A 397 -16.26 25.26 -14.77
C LYS A 397 -16.68 25.67 -13.36
N ARG A 398 -16.94 24.70 -12.47
CA ARG A 398 -17.37 24.93 -11.08
C ARG A 398 -16.32 25.70 -10.27
N HIS A 399 -15.03 25.38 -10.48
CA HIS A 399 -13.91 26.03 -9.80
C HIS A 399 -13.35 27.24 -10.56
N GLY A 400 -13.94 27.63 -11.70
CA GLY A 400 -13.55 28.82 -12.45
C GLY A 400 -12.15 28.73 -13.06
N LEU A 401 -11.69 27.53 -13.41
CA LEU A 401 -10.36 27.31 -13.97
C LEU A 401 -10.32 27.68 -15.44
N THR A 402 -9.37 28.52 -15.83
CA THR A 402 -9.25 29.05 -17.21
C THR A 402 -7.94 28.69 -17.89
N TYR A 403 -6.96 28.16 -17.15
CA TYR A 403 -5.72 27.65 -17.71
C TYR A 403 -5.95 26.30 -18.44
N PRO A 404 -5.05 25.92 -19.36
CA PRO A 404 -5.07 24.60 -20.00
C PRO A 404 -5.04 23.45 -18.98
N VAL A 405 -5.97 22.51 -19.12
CA VAL A 405 -6.02 21.29 -18.29
C VAL A 405 -5.94 20.07 -19.19
N ALA A 406 -5.07 19.13 -18.83
CA ALA A 406 -4.90 17.87 -19.54
C ALA A 406 -5.24 16.71 -18.60
N GLN A 407 -6.05 15.77 -19.06
CA GLN A 407 -6.32 14.54 -18.31
C GLN A 407 -5.17 13.54 -18.48
N ASP A 408 -4.71 12.96 -17.38
CA ASP A 408 -3.71 11.88 -17.33
C ASP A 408 -4.36 10.58 -16.84
N ASN A 409 -5.38 10.12 -17.55
CA ASN A 409 -6.26 9.03 -17.13
C ASN A 409 -5.55 7.67 -16.95
N ASP A 410 -4.37 7.51 -17.55
CA ASP A 410 -3.52 6.31 -17.50
C ASP A 410 -2.23 6.54 -16.68
N PHE A 411 -2.13 7.66 -15.94
CA PHE A 411 -0.99 8.00 -15.09
C PHE A 411 0.36 8.08 -15.85
N GLY A 412 0.35 8.26 -17.17
CA GLY A 412 1.56 8.24 -17.98
C GLY A 412 2.49 9.39 -17.61
N THR A 413 1.92 10.59 -17.47
CA THR A 413 2.69 11.80 -17.12
C THR A 413 3.02 11.84 -15.64
N TRP A 414 2.10 11.45 -14.77
CA TRP A 414 2.31 11.25 -13.33
C TRP A 414 3.54 10.36 -13.06
N ASN A 415 3.60 9.21 -13.72
CA ASN A 415 4.71 8.26 -13.60
C ASN A 415 6.02 8.81 -14.19
N ALA A 416 5.95 9.53 -15.32
CA ALA A 416 7.12 10.16 -15.93
C ALA A 416 7.76 11.20 -15.00
N PHE A 417 6.94 12.03 -14.34
CA PHE A 417 7.37 12.99 -13.33
C PHE A 417 7.73 12.36 -11.98
N ARG A 418 7.50 11.05 -11.81
CA ARG A 418 7.67 10.32 -10.55
C ARG A 418 6.89 10.95 -9.39
N ASN A 419 5.72 11.53 -9.70
CA ASN A 419 4.87 12.16 -8.70
C ASN A 419 4.24 11.10 -7.78
N ARG A 420 3.84 11.53 -6.58
CA ARG A 420 3.19 10.67 -5.57
C ARG A 420 2.06 11.35 -4.79
N TYR A 421 1.84 12.66 -5.01
CA TYR A 421 0.96 13.45 -4.15
C TYR A 421 0.00 14.30 -4.96
N TRP A 422 -1.17 14.53 -4.36
CA TRP A 422 -2.13 15.53 -4.78
C TRP A 422 -2.28 16.58 -3.66
N PRO A 423 -2.17 17.89 -3.95
CA PRO A 423 -1.61 18.47 -5.17
C PRO A 423 -0.07 18.35 -5.22
N ALA A 424 0.51 18.51 -6.41
CA ALA A 424 1.96 18.62 -6.59
C ALA A 424 2.32 19.60 -7.70
N LYS A 425 3.39 20.37 -7.51
CA LYS A 425 3.82 21.45 -8.41
C LYS A 425 5.22 21.21 -8.92
N TYR A 426 5.43 21.44 -10.20
CA TYR A 426 6.74 21.41 -10.85
C TYR A 426 6.90 22.66 -11.70
N LEU A 427 7.88 23.49 -11.37
CA LEU A 427 8.21 24.70 -12.10
C LEU A 427 9.43 24.46 -12.98
N ILE A 428 9.29 24.77 -14.26
CA ILE A 428 10.27 24.48 -15.32
C ILE A 428 10.74 25.80 -15.94
N ASP A 429 12.03 25.95 -16.15
CA ASP A 429 12.63 27.10 -16.83
C ASP A 429 12.48 27.04 -18.36
N ALA A 430 12.94 28.11 -19.02
CA ALA A 430 12.87 28.25 -20.46
C ALA A 430 13.73 27.23 -21.23
N GLU A 431 14.72 26.63 -20.58
CA GLU A 431 15.57 25.57 -21.12
C GLU A 431 14.95 24.17 -20.93
N GLY A 432 13.80 24.06 -20.25
CA GLY A 432 13.10 22.80 -20.03
C GLY A 432 13.60 22.01 -18.83
N ASN A 433 14.27 22.65 -17.87
CA ASN A 433 14.73 22.03 -16.63
C ASN A 433 13.80 22.36 -15.47
N ILE A 434 13.58 21.38 -14.59
CA ILE A 434 12.83 21.59 -13.35
C ILE A 434 13.71 22.40 -12.40
N ARG A 435 13.18 23.50 -11.86
CA ARG A 435 13.88 24.43 -10.97
C ARG A 435 13.28 24.55 -9.58
N TYR A 436 12.01 24.16 -9.45
CA TYR A 436 11.30 24.15 -8.18
C TYR A 436 10.23 23.07 -8.17
N THR A 437 10.00 22.46 -7.01
CA THR A 437 8.95 21.47 -6.79
C THR A 437 8.31 21.67 -5.42
N HIS A 438 6.99 21.50 -5.33
CA HIS A 438 6.27 21.52 -4.07
C HIS A 438 5.26 20.37 -4.01
N PHE A 439 5.24 19.63 -2.90
CA PHE A 439 4.30 18.52 -2.68
C PHE A 439 3.35 18.86 -1.54
N GLY A 440 2.06 18.61 -1.77
CA GLY A 440 1.00 18.94 -0.83
C GLY A 440 0.49 20.37 -0.96
N GLU A 441 -0.37 20.73 -0.02
CA GLU A 441 -0.99 22.05 0.09
C GLU A 441 -0.05 23.06 0.79
N GLY A 442 0.04 24.28 0.23
CA GLY A 442 0.77 25.39 0.82
C GLY A 442 1.88 25.96 -0.08
N ALA A 443 2.84 26.65 0.57
CA ALA A 443 3.98 27.33 -0.06
C ALA A 443 3.59 28.25 -1.23
N TYR A 444 2.45 28.94 -1.11
CA TYR A 444 1.89 29.72 -2.21
C TYR A 444 2.75 30.95 -2.55
N GLU A 445 3.26 31.63 -1.53
CA GLU A 445 4.11 32.81 -1.70
C GLU A 445 5.48 32.41 -2.27
N GLU A 446 6.05 31.32 -1.78
CA GLU A 446 7.31 30.75 -2.29
C GLU A 446 7.18 30.33 -3.77
N THR A 447 6.08 29.66 -4.13
CA THR A 447 5.81 29.27 -5.52
C THR A 447 5.70 30.51 -6.41
N GLU A 448 5.03 31.57 -5.95
CA GLU A 448 4.90 32.82 -6.70
C GLU A 448 6.27 33.51 -6.91
N GLU A 449 7.10 33.56 -5.87
CA GLU A 449 8.46 34.10 -5.95
C GLU A 449 9.35 33.29 -6.90
N ALA A 450 9.24 31.97 -6.90
CA ALA A 450 9.96 31.10 -7.82
C ALA A 450 9.56 31.37 -9.29
N ILE A 451 8.26 31.55 -9.56
CA ILE A 451 7.78 31.94 -10.90
C ILE A 451 8.37 33.28 -11.32
N ARG A 452 8.34 34.29 -10.43
CA ARG A 452 8.92 35.62 -10.70
C ARG A 452 10.42 35.55 -10.97
N SER A 453 11.14 34.72 -10.22
CA SER A 453 12.58 34.52 -10.40
C SER A 453 12.91 33.97 -11.79
N LEU A 454 12.26 32.88 -12.22
CA LEU A 454 12.50 32.30 -13.55
C LEU A 454 12.07 33.21 -14.70
N LEU A 455 10.98 33.96 -14.53
CA LEU A 455 10.59 34.98 -15.51
C LEU A 455 11.64 36.10 -15.60
N GLY A 456 12.21 36.49 -14.47
CA GLY A 456 13.31 37.44 -14.40
C GLY A 456 14.59 36.95 -15.10
N GLU A 457 14.93 35.66 -14.99
CA GLU A 457 16.09 35.05 -15.67
C GLU A 457 16.01 35.22 -17.20
N ILE A 458 14.81 35.20 -17.77
CA ILE A 458 14.57 35.41 -19.22
C ILE A 458 14.22 36.85 -19.60
N GLY A 459 14.43 37.81 -18.69
CA GLY A 459 14.26 39.25 -18.94
C GLY A 459 12.81 39.76 -18.89
N VAL A 460 11.87 39.00 -18.32
CA VAL A 460 10.48 39.41 -18.14
C VAL A 460 10.33 40.12 -16.79
N ILE A 461 10.01 41.42 -16.82
CA ILE A 461 9.79 42.21 -15.61
C ILE A 461 8.30 42.16 -15.26
N VAL A 462 7.96 41.51 -14.15
CA VAL A 462 6.59 41.48 -13.61
C VAL A 462 6.46 42.55 -12.52
N ASN A 463 5.43 43.40 -12.61
CA ASN A 463 5.21 44.48 -11.65
C ASN A 463 5.05 43.93 -10.21
N PRO A 464 5.75 44.49 -9.20
CA PRO A 464 5.71 43.99 -7.82
C PRO A 464 4.33 44.05 -7.15
N THR A 465 3.44 44.93 -7.64
CA THR A 465 2.11 45.16 -7.08
C THR A 465 1.06 44.13 -7.53
N SER A 466 1.39 43.24 -8.46
CA SER A 466 0.49 42.23 -9.03
C SER A 466 0.60 40.88 -8.31
N SER A 467 0.52 40.85 -6.97
CA SER A 467 0.63 39.58 -6.24
C SER A 467 -0.66 38.78 -6.31
N ALA A 468 -0.54 37.49 -6.67
CA ALA A 468 -1.65 36.53 -6.61
C ALA A 468 -2.00 36.20 -5.15
N ALA A 469 -0.98 36.03 -4.30
CA ALA A 469 -1.15 35.73 -2.88
C ALA A 469 -1.74 36.92 -2.08
N GLY A 470 -1.39 38.17 -2.43
CA GLY A 470 -1.77 39.36 -1.67
C GLY A 470 -3.29 39.61 -1.54
N GLY A 471 -4.10 39.14 -2.50
CA GLY A 471 -5.56 39.20 -2.45
C GLY A 471 -6.24 38.00 -1.79
N LEU A 472 -5.54 36.87 -1.65
CA LEU A 472 -6.04 35.60 -1.11
C LEU A 472 -5.61 35.36 0.35
N ARG A 473 -4.83 36.28 0.95
CA ARG A 473 -4.36 36.28 2.36
C ARG A 473 -5.43 36.11 3.44
N GLY A 474 -6.71 36.08 3.09
CA GLY A 474 -7.83 35.82 4.00
C GLY A 474 -8.35 34.37 4.02
N ALA A 475 -7.88 33.49 3.13
CA ALA A 475 -8.41 32.13 3.00
C ALA A 475 -7.41 31.07 3.49
N GLY A 476 -7.15 31.03 4.81
CA GLY A 476 -6.67 29.80 5.48
C GLY A 476 -5.27 29.81 6.10
N GLU A 477 -4.43 30.84 5.90
CA GLU A 477 -3.05 30.83 6.45
C GLU A 477 -2.91 31.40 7.88
N THR A 478 -4.00 31.78 8.56
CA THR A 478 -3.91 32.33 9.93
C THR A 478 -4.23 31.35 11.05
N GLY A 479 -4.45 30.07 10.76
CA GLY A 479 -4.65 29.05 11.79
C GLY A 479 -3.32 28.48 12.27
N GLU A 480 -3.03 28.53 13.57
CA GLU A 480 -2.06 27.62 14.17
C GLU A 480 -2.42 26.19 13.73
N ARG A 481 -1.49 25.44 13.11
CA ARG A 481 -1.74 24.02 12.82
C ARG A 481 -1.94 23.29 14.14
N TYR A 482 -3.18 23.08 14.55
CA TYR A 482 -3.52 22.39 15.79
C TYR A 482 -3.20 20.90 15.63
N GLY A 483 -2.23 20.38 16.39
CA GLY A 483 -2.02 18.94 16.61
C GLY A 483 -2.05 18.02 15.37
N GLY A 484 -2.30 16.72 15.61
CA GLY A 484 -2.57 15.74 14.55
C GLY A 484 -4.04 15.75 14.16
N GLN A 485 -4.35 15.44 12.90
CA GLN A 485 -5.72 15.40 12.35
C GLN A 485 -6.09 13.96 11.98
N THR A 486 -7.39 13.68 11.83
CA THR A 486 -7.83 12.43 11.17
C THR A 486 -7.24 12.35 9.76
N PRO A 487 -6.52 11.28 9.40
CA PRO A 487 -6.03 11.10 8.04
C PRO A 487 -7.18 10.81 7.10
N GLU A 488 -6.96 11.00 5.80
CA GLU A 488 -7.91 10.59 4.77
C GLU A 488 -8.28 9.10 4.91
N ILE A 489 -9.59 8.83 4.89
CA ILE A 489 -10.13 7.49 5.12
C ILE A 489 -10.97 7.07 3.93
N TYR A 490 -10.45 6.10 3.17
CA TYR A 490 -11.16 5.44 2.09
C TYR A 490 -12.19 4.44 2.62
N LEU A 491 -13.40 4.49 2.07
CA LEU A 491 -14.46 3.51 2.34
C LEU A 491 -14.21 2.18 1.59
N GLY A 492 -13.32 2.21 0.59
CA GLY A 492 -12.81 1.05 -0.12
C GLY A 492 -11.80 0.20 0.66
N SER A 493 -11.03 -0.61 -0.08
CA SER A 493 -10.07 -1.56 0.47
C SER A 493 -8.81 -0.89 1.08
N ARG A 494 -8.48 0.34 0.65
CA ARG A 494 -7.25 1.07 1.05
C ARG A 494 -7.19 1.36 2.55
N SER A 495 -8.29 1.87 3.13
CA SER A 495 -8.39 2.19 4.57
C SER A 495 -9.30 1.23 5.32
N TRP A 496 -9.30 -0.06 4.95
CA TRP A 496 -10.14 -1.08 5.60
C TRP A 496 -9.94 -1.16 7.12
N ALA A 497 -8.76 -0.76 7.62
CA ALA A 497 -8.47 -0.74 9.06
C ALA A 497 -9.28 0.32 9.83
N ALA A 498 -9.77 1.36 9.15
CA ALA A 498 -10.67 2.37 9.70
C ALA A 498 -12.15 1.96 9.63
N PHE A 499 -12.45 0.76 9.13
CA PHE A 499 -13.82 0.22 9.08
C PHE A 499 -14.19 -0.49 10.38
N GLY A 500 -15.09 0.12 11.16
CA GLY A 500 -15.37 -0.26 12.53
C GLY A 500 -16.43 -1.36 12.73
N ASN A 501 -17.10 -1.84 11.68
CA ASN A 501 -18.18 -2.84 11.82
C ASN A 501 -17.66 -4.27 12.08
N GLY A 502 -17.14 -4.52 13.30
CA GLY A 502 -16.87 -5.85 13.82
C GLY A 502 -15.62 -6.56 13.27
N GLY A 503 -14.70 -5.81 12.65
CA GLY A 503 -13.42 -6.31 12.12
C GLY A 503 -13.55 -7.25 10.91
N MET A 504 -14.69 -7.20 10.21
CA MET A 504 -14.84 -7.84 8.90
C MET A 504 -14.29 -6.92 7.82
N PHE A 505 -13.48 -7.47 6.91
CA PHE A 505 -13.03 -6.74 5.73
C PHE A 505 -14.26 -6.34 4.89
N PRO A 506 -14.31 -5.10 4.36
CA PRO A 506 -15.26 -4.71 3.32
C PRO A 506 -15.40 -5.78 2.25
N THR A 507 -16.62 -6.20 1.91
CA THR A 507 -16.83 -7.34 1.01
C THR A 507 -17.69 -6.95 -0.18
N SER A 508 -17.42 -7.60 -1.32
CA SER A 508 -18.23 -7.46 -2.53
C SER A 508 -19.60 -8.13 -2.47
N LYS A 509 -19.96 -8.71 -1.33
CA LYS A 509 -21.31 -9.21 -1.06
C LYS A 509 -22.12 -8.14 -0.34
N GLU A 510 -23.43 -8.15 -0.56
CA GLU A 510 -24.33 -7.34 0.24
C GLU A 510 -24.31 -7.83 1.70
N VAL A 511 -24.02 -6.92 2.63
CA VAL A 511 -23.97 -7.20 4.06
C VAL A 511 -24.79 -6.16 4.79
N MET A 512 -25.65 -6.64 5.69
CA MET A 512 -26.37 -5.79 6.63
C MET A 512 -25.44 -5.44 7.79
N TYR A 513 -25.07 -4.17 7.88
CA TYR A 513 -24.26 -3.61 8.95
C TYR A 513 -25.14 -2.94 10.00
N SER A 514 -24.64 -2.89 11.22
CA SER A 514 -25.22 -2.12 12.31
C SER A 514 -24.08 -1.40 13.03
N ALA A 515 -24.25 -0.10 13.26
CA ALA A 515 -23.24 0.73 13.90
C ALA A 515 -23.41 0.67 15.44
N PRO A 516 -22.32 0.48 16.21
CA PRO A 516 -22.38 0.54 17.67
C PRO A 516 -22.70 1.96 18.16
N GLU A 517 -23.15 2.06 19.42
CA GLU A 517 -23.43 3.35 20.06
C GLU A 517 -22.13 4.10 20.42
N GLU A 518 -21.15 3.37 20.95
CA GLU A 518 -19.77 3.84 21.19
C GLU A 518 -18.91 3.62 19.94
N MET A 519 -18.21 4.67 19.52
CA MET A 519 -17.39 4.68 18.31
C MET A 519 -15.95 5.10 18.63
N GLU A 520 -15.00 4.47 17.95
CA GLU A 520 -13.58 4.79 18.06
C GLU A 520 -13.23 6.02 17.21
N LEU A 521 -12.24 6.79 17.67
CA LEU A 521 -11.71 7.94 16.93
C LEU A 521 -11.01 7.46 15.65
N HIS A 522 -11.18 8.20 14.54
CA HIS A 522 -10.64 7.90 13.22
C HIS A 522 -11.26 6.65 12.55
N THR A 523 -12.42 6.22 13.01
CA THR A 523 -13.10 5.02 12.52
C THR A 523 -14.50 5.39 12.02
N TYR A 524 -14.88 4.82 10.87
CA TYR A 524 -16.22 4.96 10.32
C TYR A 524 -17.00 3.65 10.46
N TYR A 525 -18.32 3.78 10.54
CA TYR A 525 -19.27 2.70 10.74
C TYR A 525 -20.45 2.88 9.78
N LEU A 526 -20.94 1.76 9.27
CA LEU A 526 -22.10 1.70 8.39
C LEU A 526 -23.30 1.12 9.13
N ASP A 527 -24.48 1.61 8.81
CA ASP A 527 -25.77 1.03 9.19
C ASP A 527 -26.65 0.86 7.93
N GLY A 528 -27.37 -0.25 7.83
CA GLY A 528 -28.09 -0.64 6.61
C GLY A 528 -27.36 -1.71 5.77
N THR A 529 -27.86 -1.97 4.56
CA THR A 529 -27.27 -2.99 3.67
C THR A 529 -26.29 -2.34 2.71
N TRP A 530 -25.00 -2.66 2.83
CA TRP A 530 -23.93 -2.09 2.01
C TRP A 530 -23.16 -3.15 1.24
N GLN A 531 -22.49 -2.73 0.17
CA GLN A 531 -21.65 -3.57 -0.66
C GLN A 531 -20.40 -2.79 -1.09
N LEU A 532 -19.23 -3.40 -0.97
CA LEU A 532 -18.01 -2.88 -1.59
C LEU A 532 -18.05 -3.16 -3.10
N VAL A 533 -17.91 -2.12 -3.91
CA VAL A 533 -17.84 -2.23 -5.38
C VAL A 533 -16.46 -1.75 -5.84
N ASP A 534 -15.88 -2.47 -6.81
CA ASP A 534 -14.59 -2.18 -7.45
C ASP A 534 -13.40 -1.93 -6.50
N GLU A 535 -13.51 -2.38 -5.24
CA GLU A 535 -12.54 -2.12 -4.17
C GLU A 535 -12.36 -0.64 -3.77
N GLU A 536 -13.11 0.29 -4.36
CA GLU A 536 -12.94 1.74 -4.13
C GLU A 536 -14.10 2.36 -3.33
N GLN A 537 -15.33 1.88 -3.50
CA GLN A 537 -16.53 2.51 -2.93
C GLN A 537 -17.45 1.56 -2.16
N GLN A 538 -18.10 2.09 -1.13
CA GLN A 538 -19.22 1.44 -0.46
C GLN A 538 -20.52 1.95 -1.05
N VAL A 539 -21.36 1.04 -1.52
CA VAL A 539 -22.65 1.35 -2.13
C VAL A 539 -23.79 0.91 -1.24
N LEU A 540 -24.72 1.84 -0.98
CA LEU A 540 -25.94 1.56 -0.21
C LEU A 540 -26.91 0.75 -1.07
N ARG A 541 -27.30 -0.43 -0.59
CA ARG A 541 -28.20 -1.38 -1.28
C ARG A 541 -29.61 -1.40 -0.71
N SER A 542 -29.80 -0.99 0.54
CA SER A 542 -31.11 -0.71 1.13
C SER A 542 -31.64 0.67 0.71
N ASP A 543 -32.94 0.90 0.93
CA ASP A 543 -33.57 2.20 0.61
C ASP A 543 -33.11 3.31 1.57
N ASP A 544 -32.82 2.94 2.81
CA ASP A 544 -32.26 3.81 3.84
C ASP A 544 -30.95 3.22 4.38
N GLY A 545 -30.05 4.08 4.83
CA GLY A 545 -28.81 3.68 5.49
C GLY A 545 -28.15 4.84 6.23
N GLU A 546 -27.13 4.54 7.02
CA GLU A 546 -26.36 5.56 7.71
C GLU A 546 -24.85 5.34 7.59
N ILE A 547 -24.10 6.44 7.56
CA ILE A 547 -22.65 6.44 7.76
C ILE A 547 -22.36 7.26 9.00
N ARG A 548 -21.67 6.66 9.97
CA ARG A 548 -21.30 7.31 11.23
C ARG A 548 -19.80 7.33 11.39
N MET A 549 -19.26 8.40 11.96
CA MET A 549 -17.83 8.51 12.20
C MET A 549 -17.55 9.37 13.43
N LYS A 550 -16.49 9.02 14.16
CA LYS A 550 -15.86 9.92 15.12
C LYS A 550 -14.52 10.39 14.56
N PHE A 551 -14.32 11.70 14.47
CA PHE A 551 -13.13 12.29 13.85
C PHE A 551 -12.57 13.44 14.69
N LEU A 552 -11.30 13.74 14.45
CA LEU A 552 -10.55 14.89 14.94
C LEU A 552 -10.25 15.84 13.77
N GLY A 553 -10.75 17.08 13.84
CA GLY A 553 -10.56 18.12 12.82
C GLY A 553 -11.59 19.25 12.95
N GLY A 554 -11.39 20.35 12.21
CA GLY A 554 -12.34 21.48 12.12
C GLY A 554 -13.23 21.42 10.87
N GLU A 555 -12.95 20.52 9.94
CA GLU A 555 -13.73 20.33 8.72
C GLU A 555 -13.75 18.85 8.33
N ILE A 556 -14.89 18.38 7.82
CA ILE A 556 -15.05 17.03 7.27
C ILE A 556 -15.84 17.09 5.97
N ASN A 557 -15.35 16.37 4.98
CA ASN A 557 -15.92 16.23 3.66
C ASN A 557 -16.02 14.74 3.30
N LEU A 558 -16.92 14.39 2.39
CA LEU A 558 -17.03 13.03 1.86
C LEU A 558 -17.20 13.07 0.34
N VAL A 559 -16.37 12.30 -0.35
CA VAL A 559 -16.49 12.07 -1.79
C VAL A 559 -17.63 11.09 -2.02
N MET A 560 -18.66 11.53 -2.74
CA MET A 560 -19.87 10.75 -3.00
C MET A 560 -20.30 10.78 -4.45
N GLY A 561 -21.10 9.78 -4.82
CA GLY A 561 -21.81 9.70 -6.09
C GLY A 561 -23.08 8.87 -5.96
N VAL A 562 -23.72 8.58 -7.09
CA VAL A 562 -24.91 7.72 -7.16
C VAL A 562 -24.72 6.71 -8.28
N GLU A 563 -24.82 5.43 -7.96
CA GLU A 563 -24.62 4.34 -8.90
C GLU A 563 -25.53 4.51 -10.13
N GLY A 564 -24.93 4.44 -11.32
CA GLY A 564 -25.65 4.60 -12.59
C GLY A 564 -25.80 6.03 -13.07
N MET A 565 -25.54 7.05 -12.23
CA MET A 565 -25.58 8.46 -12.64
C MET A 565 -24.49 8.79 -13.68
N ALA A 566 -23.33 8.13 -13.63
CA ALA A 566 -22.29 8.33 -14.64
C ALA A 566 -22.71 7.80 -16.04
N LYS A 567 -23.69 6.88 -16.11
CA LYS A 567 -24.22 6.32 -17.36
C LYS A 567 -25.45 7.07 -17.87
N ALA A 568 -26.25 7.63 -16.96
CA ALA A 568 -27.36 8.50 -17.27
C ALA A 568 -26.81 9.91 -17.54
N GLY A 569 -26.58 10.26 -18.80
CA GLY A 569 -26.19 11.63 -19.16
C GLY A 569 -27.15 12.65 -18.49
N ALA A 570 -26.65 13.83 -18.12
CA ALA A 570 -27.37 14.89 -17.39
C ALA A 570 -28.77 15.33 -17.91
N GLU A 571 -29.23 14.76 -19.01
CA GLU A 571 -30.55 14.94 -19.63
C GLU A 571 -31.60 13.90 -19.19
N ASP A 572 -31.21 12.79 -18.53
CA ASP A 572 -32.12 11.73 -18.07
C ASP A 572 -32.26 11.77 -16.53
N ARG A 573 -32.89 12.83 -16.00
CA ARG A 573 -32.99 13.15 -14.56
C ARG A 573 -34.21 12.53 -13.86
N ASP A 574 -34.73 11.40 -14.35
CA ASP A 574 -35.83 10.69 -13.67
C ASP A 574 -35.35 9.70 -12.60
N LEU A 575 -34.04 9.69 -12.31
CA LEU A 575 -33.49 8.94 -11.17
C LEU A 575 -33.90 9.63 -9.85
N PRO A 576 -34.54 8.92 -8.90
CA PRO A 576 -34.78 9.47 -7.58
C PRO A 576 -33.44 9.72 -6.89
N LEU A 577 -33.08 10.99 -6.74
CA LEU A 577 -31.79 11.38 -6.16
C LEU A 577 -31.81 11.18 -4.64
N PRO A 578 -30.79 10.51 -4.08
CA PRO A 578 -30.69 10.32 -2.65
C PRO A 578 -30.50 11.63 -1.89
N VAL A 579 -31.13 11.74 -0.72
CA VAL A 579 -31.00 12.86 0.21
C VAL A 579 -30.17 12.40 1.41
N VAL A 580 -29.22 13.23 1.81
CA VAL A 580 -28.35 13.00 2.97
C VAL A 580 -28.63 14.08 4.00
N GLU A 581 -29.10 13.67 5.18
CA GLU A 581 -29.21 14.52 6.36
C GLU A 581 -27.95 14.36 7.22
N VAL A 582 -27.27 15.47 7.49
CA VAL A 582 -26.02 15.53 8.27
C VAL A 582 -26.33 15.91 9.71
N PHE A 583 -25.91 15.07 10.64
CA PHE A 583 -25.94 15.32 12.07
C PHE A 583 -24.52 15.46 12.59
N VAL A 584 -24.25 16.49 13.38
CA VAL A 584 -22.96 16.72 14.05
C VAL A 584 -23.23 16.81 15.55
N ASP A 585 -22.55 15.97 16.32
CA ASP A 585 -22.70 15.83 17.77
C ASP A 585 -24.19 15.67 18.22
N GLY A 586 -24.97 14.97 17.38
CA GLY A 586 -26.38 14.67 17.62
C GLY A 586 -27.36 15.77 17.18
N VAL A 587 -26.86 16.89 16.64
CA VAL A 587 -27.69 18.01 16.16
C VAL A 587 -27.75 17.98 14.64
N VAL A 588 -28.95 18.16 14.07
CA VAL A 588 -29.12 18.33 12.60
C VAL A 588 -28.38 19.59 12.17
N PHE A 589 -27.44 19.45 11.25
CA PHE A 589 -26.64 20.54 10.73
C PHE A 589 -27.16 21.04 9.38
N LYS A 590 -27.32 20.13 8.41
CA LYS A 590 -27.85 20.44 7.08
C LYS A 590 -28.34 19.16 6.37
N ASP A 591 -29.08 19.34 5.29
CA ASP A 591 -29.35 18.28 4.31
C ASP A 591 -28.84 18.70 2.94
N PHE A 592 -28.63 17.73 2.06
CA PHE A 592 -28.36 17.96 0.64
C PHE A 592 -28.69 16.72 -0.19
N THR A 593 -28.86 16.93 -1.49
CA THR A 593 -29.08 15.86 -2.46
C THR A 593 -27.76 15.47 -3.13
N VAL A 594 -27.50 14.17 -3.27
CA VAL A 594 -26.35 13.68 -4.05
C VAL A 594 -26.74 13.66 -5.53
N ASP A 595 -26.33 14.70 -6.25
CA ASP A 595 -26.72 14.95 -7.64
C ASP A 595 -25.56 14.82 -8.65
N ARG A 596 -24.37 14.46 -8.17
CA ARG A 596 -23.14 14.32 -8.96
C ARG A 596 -22.08 13.52 -8.21
N TYR A 597 -21.04 13.11 -8.95
CA TYR A 597 -19.80 12.58 -8.40
C TYR A 597 -18.87 13.72 -8.03
N ASP A 598 -18.76 14.04 -6.73
CA ASP A 598 -18.00 15.21 -6.26
C ASP A 598 -17.64 15.09 -4.77
N LEU A 599 -16.80 16.01 -4.31
CA LEU A 599 -16.58 16.22 -2.88
C LEU A 599 -17.72 17.06 -2.29
N PHE A 600 -18.37 16.55 -1.25
CA PHE A 600 -19.39 17.28 -0.51
C PHE A 600 -18.84 17.67 0.87
N GLU A 601 -18.83 18.97 1.16
CA GLU A 601 -18.57 19.46 2.50
C GLU A 601 -19.72 19.00 3.41
N LEU A 602 -19.41 18.26 4.46
CA LEU A 602 -20.41 17.78 5.40
C LEU A 602 -20.53 18.74 6.58
N TRP A 603 -19.40 19.21 7.11
CA TRP A 603 -19.37 20.15 8.21
C TRP A 603 -18.05 20.93 8.28
N LYS A 604 -18.14 22.16 8.79
CA LYS A 604 -17.02 23.05 9.09
C LYS A 604 -17.31 23.86 10.35
N GLY A 605 -16.37 23.87 11.30
CA GLY A 605 -16.53 24.53 12.60
C GLY A 605 -15.23 24.63 13.38
N GLU A 606 -15.32 24.57 14.71
CA GLU A 606 -14.15 24.63 15.59
C GLU A 606 -13.35 23.33 15.53
N TYR A 607 -12.03 23.44 15.64
CA TYR A 607 -11.16 22.26 15.67
C TYR A 607 -11.39 21.44 16.95
N GLY A 608 -11.73 20.16 16.81
CA GLY A 608 -11.96 19.28 17.96
C GLY A 608 -12.28 17.83 17.59
N GLU A 609 -12.61 17.04 18.61
CA GLU A 609 -13.21 15.72 18.40
C GLU A 609 -14.71 15.89 18.19
N HIS A 610 -15.22 15.36 17.08
CA HIS A 610 -16.63 15.44 16.70
C HIS A 610 -17.16 14.07 16.27
N LYS A 611 -18.47 13.90 16.44
CA LYS A 611 -19.23 12.76 15.92
C LYS A 611 -20.12 13.24 14.77
N ILE A 612 -19.98 12.61 13.61
CA ILE A 612 -20.87 12.84 12.47
C ILE A 612 -21.75 11.63 12.21
N THR A 613 -22.98 11.87 11.79
CA THR A 613 -23.92 10.84 11.33
C THR A 613 -24.61 11.35 10.07
N LEU A 614 -24.44 10.62 8.99
CA LEU A 614 -25.08 10.87 7.70
C LEU A 614 -26.24 9.89 7.60
N LYS A 615 -27.47 10.40 7.63
CA LYS A 615 -28.66 9.60 7.34
C LYS A 615 -28.97 9.74 5.86
N ILE A 616 -29.01 8.61 5.17
CA ILE A 616 -29.13 8.55 3.72
C ILE A 616 -30.48 7.93 3.39
N ASN A 617 -31.30 8.68 2.66
CA ASN A 617 -32.54 8.21 2.07
C ASN A 617 -32.38 8.15 0.56
N GLY A 618 -32.39 6.95 0.00
CA GLY A 618 -32.18 6.69 -1.42
C GLY A 618 -31.11 5.63 -1.64
N LYS A 619 -31.51 4.55 -2.30
CA LYS A 619 -30.63 3.46 -2.69
C LYS A 619 -29.60 3.92 -3.72
N GLY A 620 -28.41 3.32 -3.69
CA GLY A 620 -27.38 3.51 -4.71
C GLY A 620 -26.41 4.65 -4.42
N VAL A 621 -26.48 5.29 -3.25
CA VAL A 621 -25.42 6.22 -2.82
C VAL A 621 -24.09 5.48 -2.73
N GLU A 622 -23.07 6.07 -3.34
CA GLU A 622 -21.69 5.59 -3.35
C GLU A 622 -20.85 6.52 -2.48
N GLY A 623 -20.16 5.99 -1.48
CA GLY A 623 -19.18 6.71 -0.68
C GLY A 623 -17.77 6.21 -0.95
N TYR A 624 -16.84 7.14 -1.22
CA TYR A 624 -15.47 6.84 -1.65
C TYR A 624 -14.44 7.13 -0.55
N ALA A 625 -14.32 8.38 -0.10
CA ALA A 625 -13.33 8.78 0.89
C ALA A 625 -13.78 9.97 1.75
N PHE A 626 -13.51 9.89 3.04
CA PHE A 626 -13.58 11.03 3.96
C PHE A 626 -12.28 11.82 3.92
N THR A 627 -12.39 13.14 3.79
CA THR A 627 -11.27 14.08 3.86
C THR A 627 -11.54 15.17 4.89
N PHE A 628 -10.47 15.78 5.42
CA PHE A 628 -10.55 16.62 6.62
C PHE A 628 -9.85 17.98 6.43
N GLY A 629 -10.26 18.97 7.21
CA GLY A 629 -9.56 20.26 7.37
C GLY A 629 -9.35 20.61 8.85
N GLN A 630 -8.39 21.49 9.13
CA GLN A 630 -8.11 21.97 10.48
C GLN A 630 -8.92 23.21 10.80
#